data_AF-A0A7W0Q230-F1
#
_entry.id   AF-A0A7W0Q230-F1
#
_cell.length_a   1.000
_cell.length_b   1.000
_cell.length_c   1.000
_cell.angle_alpha   90.00
_cell.angle_beta   90.00
_cell.angle_gamma   90.00
#
_symmetry.space_group_name_H-M   'P 1'
#
loop_
_entity.id
_entity.type
_entity.pdbx_description
1 polymer ?
#
loop_
_entity_poly.entity_id
_entity_poly.type
_entity_poly.pdbx_seq_one_letter_code
_entity_poly.pdbx_strand_id
1 'polypeptide(L)'
;MSRWIVVVVVIAGGGAGCRDGSGHAPAPGSGSPAAHPELTVKLVGCVPAHPAPDDPRPVAGRSGHRPPREWTPFATGELHAEPAVAQPIAQAVARVLGDRLPAIARCFADARGMVRAMIPVATHGRVGRPRVGGLGDLVIERCIAGALTGMDAGGVAQAAEIACEVMRGEPAPLRISIDAGYAVIEASAREVRFGERSQPVPADRTPPELPELTLTATALIVLDPDAPAAALELALWWAPAGTTLVAVKAAGGAPVLLGVGASRRRPQPRSDPHRLELRTDRGRLRACVPGRAVPASASLLEPREVDRIIAAAIAACPPCARNVVVGTTGDFVAKDLVATTSAVYRAGHAALSIGGTACEP
;
A
#
# COMPACT_ATOMS: atom_id res chain seq x y z
N MET A 1 -16.65 -6.19 -20.32
CA MET A 1 -15.44 -7.01 -20.49
C MET A 1 -14.57 -6.86 -19.25
N SER A 2 -14.53 -7.89 -18.41
CA SER A 2 -13.86 -7.85 -17.10
C SER A 2 -12.36 -8.11 -17.25
N ARG A 3 -11.51 -7.18 -16.76
CA ARG A 3 -10.05 -7.24 -16.90
C ARG A 3 -9.40 -7.83 -15.64
N TRP A 4 -8.73 -8.96 -15.80
CA TRP A 4 -8.02 -9.72 -14.76
C TRP A 4 -6.76 -9.02 -14.23
N ILE A 5 -6.36 -9.33 -12.99
CA ILE A 5 -5.04 -8.99 -12.42
C ILE A 5 -4.15 -10.20 -12.60
N VAL A 6 -2.91 -9.97 -13.01
CA VAL A 6 -1.85 -10.97 -12.97
C VAL A 6 -0.95 -10.61 -11.80
N VAL A 7 -1.08 -11.37 -10.72
CA VAL A 7 -0.16 -11.29 -9.60
C VAL A 7 0.98 -12.25 -9.92
N VAL A 8 2.11 -11.75 -10.41
CA VAL A 8 3.31 -12.57 -10.59
C VAL A 8 4.01 -12.70 -9.24
N VAL A 9 3.76 -13.80 -8.54
CA VAL A 9 4.49 -14.12 -7.32
C VAL A 9 5.76 -14.88 -7.70
N VAL A 10 6.92 -14.23 -7.59
CA VAL A 10 8.23 -14.90 -7.69
C VAL A 10 8.70 -15.19 -6.27
N ILE A 11 8.75 -16.47 -5.93
CA ILE A 11 9.38 -16.94 -4.68
C ILE A 11 10.76 -17.44 -5.07
N ALA A 12 11.79 -16.62 -4.82
CA ALA A 12 13.17 -17.10 -4.89
C ALA A 12 13.51 -17.77 -3.55
N GLY A 13 13.36 -19.09 -3.47
CA GLY A 13 13.92 -19.88 -2.38
C GLY A 13 15.42 -20.01 -2.62
N GLY A 14 16.24 -19.32 -1.81
CA GLY A 14 17.69 -19.41 -1.84
C GLY A 14 18.21 -20.70 -1.21
N GLY A 15 17.86 -21.86 -1.76
CA GLY A 15 18.32 -23.17 -1.31
C GLY A 15 19.54 -23.66 -2.10
N ALA A 16 20.69 -22.98 -2.01
CA ALA A 16 21.95 -23.51 -2.55
C ALA A 16 22.73 -24.22 -1.43
N GLY A 17 22.27 -25.41 -1.05
CA GLY A 17 23.09 -26.35 -0.28
C GLY A 17 23.97 -27.15 -1.24
N CYS A 18 25.16 -26.66 -1.58
CA CYS A 18 26.20 -27.50 -2.16
C CYS A 18 26.64 -28.50 -1.08
N ARG A 19 26.15 -29.75 -1.19
CA ARG A 19 26.67 -30.89 -0.45
C ARG A 19 27.70 -31.59 -1.33
N ASP A 20 28.96 -31.22 -1.17
CA ASP A 20 30.05 -32.04 -1.68
C ASP A 20 30.21 -33.26 -0.76
N GLY A 21 30.14 -34.44 -1.38
CA GLY A 21 30.37 -35.71 -0.72
C GLY A 21 31.84 -35.88 -0.39
N SER A 22 32.15 -35.96 0.91
CA SER A 22 33.30 -36.71 1.40
C SER A 22 32.99 -37.15 2.83
N GLY A 23 32.86 -38.46 3.02
CA GLY A 23 32.59 -39.06 4.31
C GLY A 23 33.83 -39.02 5.19
N HIS A 24 33.80 -38.22 6.25
CA HIS A 24 34.61 -38.36 7.45
C HIS A 24 33.69 -38.12 8.66
N ALA A 25 33.79 -38.98 9.68
CA ALA A 25 32.95 -38.97 10.88
C ALA A 25 33.14 -37.67 11.70
N PRO A 26 32.09 -37.10 12.31
CA PRO A 26 32.24 -35.87 13.08
C PRO A 26 32.63 -36.16 14.54
N ALA A 27 33.60 -35.39 15.02
CA ALA A 27 33.88 -35.18 16.43
C ALA A 27 32.72 -34.41 17.11
N PRO A 28 32.51 -34.54 18.44
CA PRO A 28 31.51 -33.79 19.16
C PRO A 28 32.08 -32.41 19.52
N GLY A 29 31.47 -31.34 19.02
CA GLY A 29 31.71 -29.99 19.55
C GLY A 29 31.97 -28.93 18.49
N SER A 30 30.89 -28.40 17.92
CA SER A 30 30.86 -27.04 17.39
C SER A 30 29.40 -26.61 17.32
N GLY A 31 29.04 -25.57 18.06
CA GLY A 31 27.70 -25.01 18.03
C GLY A 31 27.31 -24.66 16.60
N SER A 32 26.14 -25.15 16.17
CA SER A 32 25.55 -24.73 14.91
C SER A 32 25.53 -23.21 14.85
N PRO A 33 26.12 -22.57 13.83
CA PRO A 33 25.81 -21.18 13.56
C PRO A 33 24.30 -21.09 13.37
N ALA A 34 23.63 -20.26 14.16
CA ALA A 34 22.21 -20.02 14.03
C ALA A 34 21.92 -19.73 12.55
N ALA A 35 21.10 -20.58 11.92
CA ALA A 35 20.67 -20.39 10.55
C ALA A 35 20.11 -18.96 10.45
N HIS A 36 20.80 -18.08 9.72
CA HIS A 36 20.30 -16.75 9.46
C HIS A 36 18.89 -16.89 8.89
N PRO A 37 17.88 -16.18 9.42
CA PRO A 37 16.51 -16.30 8.95
C PRO A 37 16.51 -16.09 7.45
N GLU A 38 16.04 -17.12 6.74
CA GLU A 38 16.00 -17.20 5.28
C GLU A 38 15.44 -15.89 4.73
N LEU A 39 16.23 -15.23 3.89
CA LEU A 39 15.79 -14.03 3.20
C LEU A 39 14.78 -14.45 2.13
N THR A 40 13.51 -14.58 2.50
CA THR A 40 12.44 -14.78 1.54
C THR A 40 12.09 -13.44 0.92
N VAL A 41 12.76 -13.09 -0.18
CA VAL A 41 12.28 -12.00 -1.03
C VAL A 41 11.18 -12.53 -1.91
N LYS A 42 9.96 -12.36 -1.44
CA LYS A 42 8.76 -12.65 -2.20
C LYS A 42 8.44 -11.42 -3.04
N LEU A 43 8.48 -11.57 -4.36
CA LEU A 43 7.78 -10.65 -5.23
C LEU A 43 6.29 -10.93 -5.01
N VAL A 44 5.54 -10.05 -4.36
CA VAL A 44 4.11 -10.33 -4.05
C VAL A 44 3.19 -9.99 -5.23
N GLY A 45 3.76 -9.50 -6.33
CA GLY A 45 3.05 -9.22 -7.57
C GLY A 45 3.62 -7.99 -8.23
N CYS A 46 3.78 -8.03 -9.55
CA CYS A 46 3.99 -6.84 -10.36
C CYS A 46 2.68 -6.56 -11.10
N VAL A 47 1.91 -5.58 -10.62
CA VAL A 47 0.65 -5.20 -11.28
C VAL A 47 0.92 -4.03 -12.20
N PRO A 48 0.47 -4.11 -13.46
CA PRO A 48 0.66 -3.02 -14.39
C PRO A 48 -0.15 -1.79 -14.00
N ALA A 49 0.52 -0.66 -14.13
CA ALA A 49 0.14 0.56 -13.47
C ALA A 49 0.35 1.70 -14.48
N HIS A 50 -0.63 1.81 -15.38
CA HIS A 50 -0.79 2.90 -16.34
C HIS A 50 0.28 2.98 -17.46
N PRO A 51 -0.08 3.53 -18.64
CA PRO A 51 0.93 4.03 -19.56
C PRO A 51 1.72 5.15 -18.86
N ALA A 52 3.04 5.11 -18.93
CA ALA A 52 3.85 6.18 -18.37
C ALA A 52 3.53 7.49 -19.10
N PRO A 53 3.52 8.66 -18.43
CA PRO A 53 3.46 9.93 -19.15
C PRO A 53 4.62 10.01 -20.14
N ASP A 54 4.32 10.45 -21.37
CA ASP A 54 5.33 10.65 -22.41
C ASP A 54 6.49 11.49 -21.86
N ASP A 55 7.68 10.88 -21.87
CA ASP A 55 9.01 11.45 -21.64
C ASP A 55 9.11 12.62 -20.63
N PRO A 56 9.73 12.45 -19.45
CA PRO A 56 10.05 13.58 -18.59
C PRO A 56 11.17 14.39 -19.28
N ARG A 57 10.79 15.30 -20.19
CA ARG A 57 11.71 16.30 -20.72
C ARG A 57 12.46 16.89 -19.52
N PRO A 58 13.80 16.93 -19.54
CA PRO A 58 14.54 17.57 -18.48
C PRO A 58 14.10 19.04 -18.46
N VAL A 59 13.37 19.43 -17.42
CA VAL A 59 13.14 20.84 -17.11
C VAL A 59 14.51 21.39 -16.75
N ALA A 60 15.21 21.88 -17.77
CA ALA A 60 16.46 22.61 -17.61
C ALA A 60 16.16 23.85 -16.77
N GLY A 61 16.91 24.02 -15.67
CA GLY A 61 16.87 25.23 -14.86
C GLY A 61 15.95 25.15 -13.64
N ARG A 62 16.38 24.42 -12.61
CA ARG A 62 16.35 24.89 -11.20
C ARG A 62 17.11 23.88 -10.34
N SER A 63 18.35 24.25 -10.02
CA SER A 63 19.21 23.64 -9.01
C SER A 63 18.72 23.95 -7.59
N GLY A 64 17.43 23.74 -7.33
CA GLY A 64 16.89 23.60 -5.98
C GLY A 64 16.69 22.11 -5.75
N HIS A 65 17.11 21.59 -4.60
CA HIS A 65 16.79 20.23 -4.18
C HIS A 65 15.29 19.98 -4.35
N ARG A 66 14.90 19.29 -5.42
CA ARG A 66 13.53 18.83 -5.58
C ARG A 66 13.32 17.89 -4.39
N PRO A 67 12.33 18.11 -3.52
CA PRO A 67 12.06 17.15 -2.46
C PRO A 67 11.93 15.76 -3.10
N PRO A 68 12.38 14.69 -2.43
CA PRO A 68 12.10 13.34 -2.90
C PRO A 68 10.62 13.28 -3.25
N ARG A 69 10.29 12.87 -4.48
CA ARG A 69 8.91 12.86 -4.95
C ARG A 69 8.06 12.10 -3.94
N GLU A 70 6.90 12.65 -3.62
CA GLU A 70 5.88 12.00 -2.80
C GLU A 70 5.67 10.57 -3.30
N TRP A 71 5.83 9.60 -2.40
CA TRP A 71 5.58 8.22 -2.72
C TRP A 71 4.09 7.91 -2.54
N THR A 72 3.55 7.10 -3.42
CA THR A 72 2.20 6.56 -3.28
C THR A 72 2.32 5.06 -3.49
N PRO A 73 1.63 4.21 -2.71
CA PRO A 73 1.60 2.78 -2.99
C PRO A 73 0.79 2.48 -4.28
N PHE A 74 0.20 3.51 -4.88
CA PHE A 74 -0.56 3.47 -6.12
C PHE A 74 0.25 4.11 -7.23
N ALA A 75 0.08 3.62 -8.45
CA ALA A 75 0.65 4.29 -9.60
C ALA A 75 -0.04 5.61 -9.89
N THR A 76 0.68 6.50 -10.55
CA THR A 76 0.13 7.78 -10.98
C THR A 76 -0.65 7.60 -12.28
N GLY A 77 -1.94 7.93 -12.30
CA GLY A 77 -2.77 7.97 -13.51
C GLY A 77 -4.16 7.34 -13.34
N GLU A 78 -5.12 7.74 -14.17
CA GLU A 78 -6.50 7.20 -14.14
C GLU A 78 -6.69 5.98 -15.08
N LEU A 79 -5.71 5.66 -15.93
CA LEU A 79 -5.86 4.71 -17.04
C LEU A 79 -5.09 3.41 -16.79
N HIS A 80 -5.76 2.33 -16.37
CA HIS A 80 -5.09 1.03 -16.26
C HIS A 80 -4.74 0.45 -17.63
N ALA A 81 -3.48 0.03 -17.83
CA ALA A 81 -3.08 -0.70 -19.02
C ALA A 81 -3.84 -2.04 -19.13
N GLU A 82 -4.15 -2.45 -20.36
CA GLU A 82 -4.81 -3.74 -20.60
C GLU A 82 -3.92 -4.91 -20.17
N PRO A 83 -4.48 -6.00 -19.60
CA PRO A 83 -3.68 -7.15 -19.15
C PRO A 83 -2.74 -7.71 -20.23
N ALA A 84 -3.19 -7.76 -21.49
CA ALA A 84 -2.42 -8.26 -22.61
C ALA A 84 -1.15 -7.44 -22.89
N VAL A 85 -1.20 -6.12 -22.68
CA VAL A 85 -0.03 -5.23 -22.83
C VAL A 85 0.90 -5.38 -21.64
N ALA A 86 0.33 -5.56 -20.47
CA ALA A 86 0.97 -5.13 -19.25
C ALA A 86 1.50 -6.32 -18.42
N GLN A 87 0.97 -7.53 -18.66
CA GLN A 87 1.52 -8.79 -18.16
C GLN A 87 2.91 -9.13 -18.72
N PRO A 88 3.20 -8.99 -20.03
CA PRO A 88 4.56 -9.19 -20.54
C PRO A 88 5.59 -8.26 -19.89
N ILE A 89 5.24 -6.98 -19.69
CA ILE A 89 6.11 -6.00 -19.02
C ILE A 89 6.36 -6.42 -17.57
N ALA A 90 5.30 -6.79 -16.84
CA ALA A 90 5.42 -7.25 -15.46
C ALA A 90 6.29 -8.52 -15.34
N GLN A 91 6.17 -9.47 -16.27
CA GLN A 91 7.00 -10.68 -16.31
C GLN A 91 8.47 -10.36 -16.61
N ALA A 92 8.71 -9.43 -17.54
CA ALA A 92 10.05 -8.99 -17.88
C ALA A 92 10.73 -8.29 -16.69
N VAL A 93 10.02 -7.38 -16.02
CA VAL A 93 10.49 -6.72 -14.79
C VAL A 93 10.73 -7.74 -13.68
N ALA A 94 9.80 -8.68 -13.46
CA ALA A 94 9.93 -9.72 -12.44
C ALA A 94 11.17 -10.60 -12.65
N ARG A 95 11.50 -10.93 -13.90
CA ARG A 95 12.71 -11.70 -14.24
C ARG A 95 13.98 -10.95 -13.83
N VAL A 96 14.09 -9.69 -14.23
CA VAL A 96 15.30 -8.88 -13.95
C VAL A 96 15.40 -8.48 -12.48
N LEU A 97 14.25 -8.32 -11.81
CA LEU A 97 14.19 -8.19 -10.35
C LEU A 97 14.80 -9.40 -9.66
N GLY A 98 14.55 -10.62 -10.18
CA GLY A 98 15.15 -11.88 -9.72
C GLY A 98 16.66 -11.78 -9.57
N ASP A 99 17.34 -11.24 -10.59
CA ASP A 99 18.80 -11.08 -10.61
C ASP A 99 19.29 -9.99 -9.64
N ARG A 100 18.42 -9.06 -9.23
CA ARG A 100 18.72 -7.99 -8.28
C ARG A 100 18.36 -8.31 -6.84
N LEU A 101 17.68 -9.43 -6.57
CA LEU A 101 17.27 -9.81 -5.22
C LEU A 101 18.43 -9.78 -4.21
N PRO A 102 19.65 -10.28 -4.52
CA PRO A 102 20.76 -10.20 -3.56
C PRO A 102 21.22 -8.76 -3.25
N ALA A 103 21.10 -7.83 -4.20
CA ALA A 103 21.43 -6.43 -3.98
C ALA A 103 20.35 -5.73 -3.13
N ILE A 104 19.08 -6.00 -3.43
CA ILE A 104 17.92 -5.51 -2.67
C ILE A 104 17.95 -6.06 -1.24
N ALA A 105 18.30 -7.33 -1.06
CA ALA A 105 18.44 -7.99 0.24
C ALA A 105 19.37 -7.22 1.18
N ARG A 106 20.54 -6.80 0.66
CA ARG A 106 21.55 -6.05 1.40
C ARG A 106 21.02 -4.69 1.87
N CYS A 107 20.12 -4.06 1.11
CA CYS A 107 19.52 -2.79 1.52
C CYS A 107 18.67 -2.91 2.79
N PHE A 108 18.04 -4.06 3.04
CA PHE A 108 17.26 -4.25 4.25
C PHE A 108 18.12 -4.33 5.53
N ALA A 109 19.45 -4.54 5.43
CA ALA A 109 20.34 -4.72 6.58
C ALA A 109 19.81 -5.77 7.58
N ASP A 110 19.29 -5.36 8.73
CA ASP A 110 18.59 -6.22 9.72
C ASP A 110 17.08 -5.96 9.81
N ALA A 111 16.57 -4.98 9.07
CA ALA A 111 15.16 -4.64 9.04
C ALA A 111 14.32 -5.76 8.39
N ARG A 112 13.12 -5.95 8.92
CA ARG A 112 12.08 -6.82 8.37
C ARG A 112 10.89 -5.99 7.96
N GLY A 113 10.18 -6.43 6.92
CA GLY A 113 8.96 -5.76 6.47
C GLY A 113 8.72 -5.88 4.98
N MET A 114 7.80 -5.04 4.49
CA MET A 114 7.39 -4.99 3.10
C MET A 114 7.74 -3.62 2.52
N VAL A 115 8.18 -3.61 1.27
CA VAL A 115 8.42 -2.42 0.47
C VAL A 115 7.66 -2.58 -0.83
N ARG A 116 6.95 -1.54 -1.25
CA ARG A 116 6.35 -1.46 -2.58
C ARG A 116 7.11 -0.43 -3.42
N ALA A 117 7.57 -0.90 -4.57
CA ALA A 117 8.28 -0.13 -5.58
C ALA A 117 7.36 0.14 -6.77
N MET A 118 7.19 1.41 -7.14
CA MET A 118 6.60 1.84 -8.40
C MET A 118 7.73 2.00 -9.41
N ILE A 119 7.79 1.08 -10.37
CA ILE A 119 8.92 0.90 -11.29
C ILE A 119 8.51 1.42 -12.68
N PRO A 120 8.94 2.62 -13.08
CA PRO A 120 8.71 3.11 -14.44
C PRO A 120 9.62 2.37 -15.42
N VAL A 121 9.05 1.84 -16.49
CA VAL A 121 9.71 1.12 -17.58
C VAL A 121 9.49 1.90 -18.88
N ALA A 122 10.58 2.33 -19.51
CA ALA A 122 10.52 2.98 -20.82
C ALA A 122 10.30 1.96 -21.95
N THR A 123 9.93 2.41 -23.14
CA THR A 123 9.72 1.56 -24.33
C THR A 123 10.96 0.73 -24.70
N HIS A 124 12.16 1.27 -24.51
CA HIS A 124 13.42 0.52 -24.69
C HIS A 124 13.74 -0.43 -23.52
N GLY A 125 12.81 -0.69 -22.61
CA GLY A 125 12.95 -1.68 -21.53
C GLY A 125 13.69 -1.20 -20.29
N ARG A 126 14.34 -0.03 -20.30
CA ARG A 126 15.07 0.40 -19.10
C ARG A 126 14.13 0.92 -18.04
N VAL A 127 14.46 0.54 -16.82
CA VAL A 127 13.85 1.05 -15.59
C VAL A 127 14.39 2.45 -15.31
N GLY A 128 13.47 3.40 -15.20
CA GLY A 128 13.74 4.78 -14.80
C GLY A 128 14.09 4.89 -13.32
N ARG A 129 13.69 6.00 -12.67
CA ARG A 129 13.87 6.18 -11.22
C ARG A 129 12.65 5.62 -10.47
N PRO A 130 12.75 4.47 -9.79
CA PRO A 130 11.62 3.89 -9.09
C PRO A 130 11.26 4.71 -7.86
N ARG A 131 9.96 4.73 -7.52
CA ARG A 131 9.48 5.30 -6.26
C ARG A 131 9.28 4.16 -5.28
N VAL A 132 9.95 4.20 -4.15
CA VAL A 132 9.97 3.10 -3.19
C VAL A 132 9.48 3.61 -1.85
N GLY A 133 8.62 2.82 -1.19
CA GLY A 133 8.06 3.12 0.12
C GLY A 133 7.45 1.86 0.73
N GLY A 134 6.99 1.91 1.97
CA GLY A 134 6.36 0.77 2.64
C GLY A 134 7.10 0.30 3.89
N LEU A 135 8.35 0.70 4.09
CA LEU A 135 9.09 0.38 5.31
C LEU A 135 9.05 1.55 6.30
N GLY A 136 8.97 2.77 5.79
CA GLY A 136 9.05 3.99 6.58
C GLY A 136 10.49 4.36 6.97
N ASP A 137 11.47 3.75 6.30
CA ASP A 137 12.89 4.06 6.44
C ASP A 137 13.42 4.54 5.08
N LEU A 138 13.65 5.86 4.98
CA LEU A 138 14.08 6.51 3.74
C LEU A 138 15.48 6.07 3.29
N VAL A 139 16.34 5.60 4.20
CA VAL A 139 17.69 5.14 3.84
C VAL A 139 17.60 3.81 3.13
N ILE A 140 16.84 2.86 3.70
CA ILE A 140 16.59 1.55 3.10
C ILE A 140 15.83 1.71 1.78
N GLU A 141 14.77 2.51 1.76
CA GLU A 141 13.95 2.73 0.57
C GLU A 141 14.75 3.36 -0.59
N ARG A 142 15.66 4.32 -0.31
CA ARG A 142 16.58 4.88 -1.31
C ARG A 142 17.60 3.87 -1.80
N CYS A 143 18.14 3.02 -0.93
CA CYS A 143 19.05 1.94 -1.34
C CYS A 143 18.34 1.00 -2.32
N ILE A 144 17.11 0.58 -2.01
CA ILE A 144 16.31 -0.28 -2.89
C ILE A 144 16.02 0.43 -4.22
N ALA A 145 15.61 1.70 -4.20
CA ALA A 145 15.39 2.47 -5.43
C ALA A 145 16.65 2.55 -6.31
N GLY A 146 17.83 2.72 -5.69
CA GLY A 146 19.12 2.70 -6.37
C GLY A 146 19.45 1.34 -7.00
N ALA A 147 19.20 0.25 -6.27
CA ALA A 147 19.42 -1.12 -6.78
C ALA A 147 18.52 -1.48 -7.98
N LEU A 148 17.36 -0.84 -8.09
CA LEU A 148 16.39 -1.03 -9.16
C LEU A 148 16.61 -0.10 -10.37
N THR A 149 17.27 1.04 -10.19
CA THR A 149 17.45 2.04 -11.25
C THR A 149 18.36 1.51 -12.36
N GLY A 150 17.99 1.72 -13.62
CA GLY A 150 18.82 1.36 -14.78
C GLY A 150 18.84 -0.13 -15.11
N MET A 151 18.03 -0.96 -14.43
CA MET A 151 17.75 -2.32 -14.88
C MET A 151 17.20 -2.32 -16.30
N ASP A 152 17.49 -3.37 -17.07
CA ASP A 152 17.00 -3.54 -18.44
C ASP A 152 16.04 -4.73 -18.50
N ALA A 153 14.74 -4.45 -18.63
CA ALA A 153 13.68 -5.45 -18.79
C ALA A 153 13.57 -5.97 -20.24
N GLY A 154 14.43 -5.51 -21.17
CA GLY A 154 14.26 -5.75 -22.59
C GLY A 154 13.14 -4.89 -23.20
N GLY A 155 13.23 -4.63 -24.50
CA GLY A 155 12.29 -3.75 -25.20
C GLY A 155 10.82 -4.15 -24.97
N VAL A 156 9.98 -3.15 -24.66
CA VAL A 156 8.55 -3.31 -24.43
C VAL A 156 7.76 -2.44 -25.42
N ALA A 157 6.60 -2.91 -25.85
CA ALA A 157 5.80 -2.20 -26.84
C ALA A 157 5.33 -0.81 -26.39
N GLN A 158 5.18 -0.61 -25.07
CA GLN A 158 4.68 0.63 -24.47
C GLN A 158 5.39 0.89 -23.14
N ALA A 159 5.61 2.16 -22.82
CA ALA A 159 6.09 2.54 -21.51
C ALA A 159 5.00 2.33 -20.45
N ALA A 160 5.37 1.87 -19.27
CA ALA A 160 4.44 1.58 -18.18
C ALA A 160 5.08 1.85 -16.82
N GLU A 161 4.28 2.12 -15.80
CA GLU A 161 4.73 1.99 -14.40
C GLU A 161 4.23 0.65 -13.85
N ILE A 162 5.06 -0.06 -13.09
CA ILE A 162 4.71 -1.38 -12.53
C ILE A 162 4.82 -1.29 -11.01
N ALA A 163 3.76 -1.66 -10.30
CA ALA A 163 3.78 -1.75 -8.85
C ALA A 163 4.29 -3.13 -8.46
N CYS A 164 5.49 -3.21 -7.87
CA CYS A 164 6.08 -4.46 -7.39
C CYS A 164 6.28 -4.42 -5.88
N GLU A 165 5.93 -5.50 -5.20
CA GLU A 165 6.12 -5.65 -3.75
C GLU A 165 7.29 -6.58 -3.45
N VAL A 166 8.16 -6.13 -2.55
CA VAL A 166 9.36 -6.82 -2.09
C VAL A 166 9.26 -6.96 -0.58
N MET A 167 9.48 -8.15 -0.05
CA MET A 167 9.36 -8.42 1.38
C MET A 167 10.63 -9.05 1.94
N ARG A 168 10.88 -8.85 3.22
CA ARG A 168 11.83 -9.64 4.01
C ARG A 168 11.18 -10.06 5.32
N GLY A 169 11.05 -11.37 5.51
CA GLY A 169 10.36 -11.99 6.65
C GLY A 169 8.87 -12.17 6.37
N GLU A 170 8.06 -12.12 7.43
CA GLU A 170 6.60 -12.26 7.35
C GLU A 170 5.93 -11.04 6.72
N PRO A 171 4.76 -11.21 6.08
CA PRO A 171 3.96 -10.09 5.59
C PRO A 171 3.70 -9.07 6.68
N ALA A 172 4.17 -7.84 6.45
CA ALA A 172 3.96 -6.70 7.33
C ALA A 172 3.11 -5.64 6.62
N PRO A 173 2.30 -4.87 7.35
CA PRO A 173 1.58 -3.77 6.74
C PRO A 173 2.56 -2.71 6.22
N LEU A 174 2.21 -2.07 5.10
CA LEU A 174 3.00 -0.98 4.56
C LEU A 174 3.08 0.17 5.58
N ARG A 175 4.24 0.81 5.63
CA ARG A 175 4.54 1.97 6.45
C ARG A 175 4.94 3.14 5.58
N ILE A 176 4.74 4.34 6.08
CA ILE A 176 5.01 5.58 5.35
C ILE A 176 5.89 6.50 6.17
N SER A 177 6.95 7.03 5.55
CA SER A 177 7.75 8.09 6.17
C SER A 177 7.02 9.42 6.01
N ILE A 178 6.80 10.12 7.13
CA ILE A 178 6.17 11.46 7.11
C ILE A 178 7.04 12.51 6.43
N ASP A 179 8.36 12.28 6.37
CA ASP A 179 9.35 13.21 5.80
C ASP A 179 9.52 13.05 4.28
N ALA A 180 8.69 12.24 3.63
CA ALA A 180 8.75 12.02 2.18
C ALA A 180 8.10 13.15 1.35
N GLY A 181 7.90 14.33 1.95
CA GLY A 181 7.43 15.54 1.25
C GLY A 181 5.92 15.74 1.20
N TYR A 182 5.13 15.01 1.99
CA TYR A 182 3.67 15.17 2.04
C TYR A 182 3.22 16.43 2.77
N ALA A 183 2.01 16.88 2.46
CA ALA A 183 1.23 17.75 3.34
C ALA A 183 0.62 16.92 4.48
N VAL A 184 1.21 16.98 5.67
CA VAL A 184 0.79 16.13 6.81
C VAL A 184 -0.36 16.77 7.58
N ILE A 185 -1.47 16.02 7.72
CA ILE A 185 -2.61 16.33 8.57
C ILE A 185 -2.59 15.33 9.73
N GLU A 186 -2.45 15.81 10.96
CA GLU A 186 -2.48 14.95 12.15
C GLU A 186 -3.88 14.93 12.75
N ALA A 187 -4.36 13.77 13.17
CA ALA A 187 -5.70 13.62 13.73
C ALA A 187 -5.65 12.81 15.02
N SER A 188 -6.16 13.37 16.11
CA SER A 188 -6.19 12.78 17.44
C SER A 188 -7.61 12.57 17.93
N ALA A 189 -7.77 12.11 19.18
CA ALA A 189 -9.08 12.05 19.82
C ALA A 189 -9.72 13.42 20.08
N ARG A 190 -8.93 14.50 20.11
CA ARG A 190 -9.37 15.83 20.53
C ARG A 190 -9.42 16.83 19.40
N GLU A 191 -8.48 16.75 18.48
CA GLU A 191 -8.30 17.73 17.42
C GLU A 191 -7.68 17.14 16.15
N VAL A 192 -7.91 17.85 15.04
CA VAL A 192 -7.22 17.66 13.77
C VAL A 192 -6.34 18.88 13.52
N ARG A 193 -5.08 18.65 13.12
CA ARG A 193 -4.03 19.66 12.94
C ARG A 193 -3.45 19.63 11.54
N PHE A 194 -3.17 20.81 11.00
CA PHE A 194 -2.44 21.01 9.73
C PHE A 194 -1.53 22.23 9.84
N GLY A 195 -0.22 22.00 9.94
CA GLY A 195 0.74 23.05 10.30
C GLY A 195 0.38 23.70 11.65
N GLU A 196 0.28 25.02 11.67
CA GLU A 196 -0.11 25.79 12.87
C GLU A 196 -1.63 25.84 13.12
N ARG A 197 -2.45 25.29 12.20
CA ARG A 197 -3.91 25.29 12.33
C ARG A 197 -4.36 24.05 13.10
N SER A 198 -5.31 24.24 14.03
CA SER A 198 -5.98 23.15 14.74
C SER A 198 -7.50 23.35 14.73
N GLN A 199 -8.25 22.25 14.71
CA GLN A 199 -9.70 22.23 14.90
C GLN A 199 -10.09 21.12 15.86
N PRO A 200 -10.97 21.38 16.83
CA PRO A 200 -11.48 20.34 17.71
C PRO A 200 -12.32 19.33 16.92
N VAL A 201 -12.28 18.07 17.34
CA VAL A 201 -13.11 17.01 16.77
C VAL A 201 -14.56 17.25 17.20
N PRO A 202 -15.50 17.46 16.26
CA PRO A 202 -16.89 17.75 16.59
C PRO A 202 -17.57 16.52 17.20
N ALA A 203 -18.31 16.73 18.29
CA ALA A 203 -19.04 15.66 18.98
C ALA A 203 -20.19 15.10 18.13
N ASP A 204 -20.79 15.92 17.29
CA ASP A 204 -21.95 15.62 16.43
C ASP A 204 -21.56 15.18 15.01
N ARG A 205 -20.25 15.11 14.70
CA ARG A 205 -19.71 14.82 13.36
C ARG A 205 -20.16 15.81 12.28
N THR A 206 -20.67 16.98 12.65
CA THR A 206 -21.03 18.03 11.69
C THR A 206 -19.75 18.62 11.10
N PRO A 207 -19.59 18.67 9.76
CA PRO A 207 -18.43 19.27 9.14
C PRO A 207 -18.35 20.76 9.50
N PRO A 208 -17.23 21.24 10.07
CA PRO A 208 -17.05 22.67 10.23
C PRO A 208 -16.87 23.34 8.86
N GLU A 209 -17.25 24.61 8.75
CA GLU A 209 -16.84 25.44 7.61
C GLU A 209 -15.35 25.70 7.73
N LEU A 210 -14.58 25.16 6.77
CA LEU A 210 -13.12 25.17 6.83
C LEU A 210 -12.57 25.84 5.58
N PRO A 211 -11.58 26.74 5.73
CA PRO A 211 -10.95 27.36 4.58
C PRO A 211 -10.32 26.29 3.70
N GLU A 212 -10.53 26.38 2.39
CA GLU A 212 -9.97 25.42 1.46
C GLU A 212 -8.44 25.42 1.52
N LEU A 213 -7.86 24.23 1.72
CA LEU A 213 -6.43 24.04 1.55
C LEU A 213 -6.16 23.83 0.06
N THR A 214 -5.70 24.89 -0.62
CA THR A 214 -5.22 24.80 -2.00
C THR A 214 -3.79 24.29 -2.01
N LEU A 215 -3.63 22.98 -1.85
CA LEU A 215 -2.33 22.31 -1.93
C LEU A 215 -2.24 21.53 -3.23
N THR A 216 -1.12 21.67 -3.93
CA THR A 216 -0.77 20.85 -5.10
C THR A 216 -0.08 19.54 -4.70
N ALA A 217 0.22 19.37 -3.42
CA ALA A 217 0.91 18.22 -2.82
C ALA A 217 -0.07 17.10 -2.43
N THR A 218 0.39 15.86 -2.43
CA THR A 218 -0.31 14.71 -1.83
C THR A 218 -0.41 14.94 -0.33
N ALA A 219 -1.61 14.79 0.21
CA ALA A 219 -1.82 14.87 1.65
C ALA A 219 -1.60 13.51 2.32
N LEU A 220 -1.07 13.53 3.54
CA LEU A 220 -0.95 12.37 4.40
C LEU A 220 -1.69 12.65 5.72
N ILE A 221 -2.81 11.97 5.93
CA ILE A 221 -3.50 11.96 7.22
C ILE A 221 -2.82 10.93 8.13
N VAL A 222 -2.35 11.37 9.29
CA VAL A 222 -1.73 10.54 10.32
C VAL A 222 -2.61 10.55 11.56
N LEU A 223 -3.26 9.43 11.83
CA LEU A 223 -4.16 9.24 12.97
C LEU A 223 -3.39 8.75 14.20
N ASP A 224 -3.67 9.32 15.37
CA ASP A 224 -3.34 8.67 16.63
C ASP A 224 -4.15 7.37 16.76
N PRO A 225 -3.65 6.32 17.44
CA PRO A 225 -4.30 5.02 17.51
C PRO A 225 -5.74 5.05 18.06
N ASP A 226 -6.01 5.99 18.98
CA ASP A 226 -7.31 6.17 19.63
C ASP A 226 -8.14 7.31 19.01
N ALA A 227 -7.73 7.85 17.86
CA ALA A 227 -8.52 8.84 17.14
C ALA A 227 -9.84 8.22 16.67
N PRO A 228 -11.00 8.83 16.97
CA PRO A 228 -12.30 8.30 16.60
C PRO A 228 -12.57 8.51 15.11
N ALA A 229 -13.56 7.79 14.57
CA ALA A 229 -14.04 7.96 13.21
C ALA A 229 -14.32 9.44 12.82
N ALA A 230 -14.86 10.23 13.76
CA ALA A 230 -15.13 11.65 13.56
C ALA A 230 -13.88 12.49 13.25
N ALA A 231 -12.73 12.15 13.85
CA ALA A 231 -11.47 12.84 13.59
C ALA A 231 -10.95 12.54 12.18
N LEU A 232 -11.06 11.29 11.73
CA LEU A 232 -10.72 10.90 10.36
C LEU A 232 -11.63 11.61 9.34
N GLU A 233 -12.93 11.67 9.59
CA GLU A 233 -13.88 12.36 8.71
C GLU A 233 -13.56 13.86 8.58
N LEU A 234 -13.24 14.51 9.69
CA LEU A 234 -12.80 15.90 9.70
C LEU A 234 -11.48 16.08 8.92
N ALA A 235 -10.51 15.19 9.12
CA ALA A 235 -9.24 15.21 8.39
C ALA A 235 -9.42 14.99 6.88
N LEU A 236 -10.31 14.09 6.46
CA LEU A 236 -10.67 13.88 5.05
C LEU A 236 -11.38 15.08 4.44
N TRP A 237 -12.13 15.84 5.24
CA TRP A 237 -12.74 17.10 4.84
C TRP A 237 -11.70 18.21 4.61
N TRP A 238 -10.67 18.23 5.46
CA TRP A 238 -9.51 19.13 5.34
C TRP A 238 -8.58 18.79 4.21
N ALA A 239 -8.48 17.52 3.85
CA ALA A 239 -7.57 17.10 2.81
C ALA A 239 -7.90 17.79 1.47
N PRO A 240 -6.87 18.25 0.73
CA PRO A 240 -7.04 18.88 -0.57
C PRO A 240 -7.70 17.91 -1.57
N ALA A 241 -8.22 18.42 -2.69
CA ALA A 241 -8.89 17.61 -3.72
C ALA A 241 -7.97 16.62 -4.49
N GLY A 242 -6.68 16.58 -4.13
CA GLY A 242 -5.67 15.67 -4.65
C GLY A 242 -5.69 14.29 -3.98
N THR A 243 -4.63 13.50 -4.22
CA THR A 243 -4.45 12.21 -3.56
C THR A 243 -4.24 12.42 -2.06
N THR A 244 -5.00 11.67 -1.25
CA THR A 244 -4.87 11.68 0.21
C THR A 244 -4.51 10.28 0.66
N LEU A 245 -3.44 10.11 1.40
CA LEU A 245 -3.07 8.85 2.05
C LEU A 245 -3.55 8.89 3.50
N VAL A 246 -3.99 7.75 4.03
CA VAL A 246 -4.39 7.63 5.44
C VAL A 246 -3.50 6.62 6.12
N ALA A 247 -2.92 7.00 7.25
CA ALA A 247 -2.06 6.16 8.06
C ALA A 247 -2.38 6.30 9.56
N VAL A 248 -1.96 5.32 10.36
CA VAL A 248 -2.11 5.30 11.82
C VAL A 248 -0.73 5.25 12.46
N LYS A 249 -0.48 6.09 13.47
CA LYS A 249 0.77 6.06 14.23
C LYS A 249 0.96 4.67 14.84
N ALA A 250 2.16 4.13 14.72
CA ALA A 250 2.55 2.88 15.37
C ALA A 250 3.42 3.18 16.59
N ALA A 251 3.31 2.38 17.64
CA ALA A 251 4.23 2.48 18.77
C ALA A 251 5.67 2.22 18.30
N GLY A 252 6.54 3.23 18.42
CA GLY A 252 7.98 3.10 18.16
C GLY A 252 8.41 2.99 16.70
N GLY A 253 7.63 3.50 15.73
CA GLY A 253 8.08 3.52 14.34
C GLY A 253 7.20 4.32 13.38
N ALA A 254 7.53 4.24 12.09
CA ALA A 254 6.80 4.93 11.03
C ALA A 254 5.31 4.51 10.99
N PRO A 255 4.39 5.46 10.70
CA PRO A 255 2.95 5.18 10.60
C PRO A 255 2.61 4.04 9.66
N VAL A 256 1.62 3.23 10.04
CA VAL A 256 1.06 2.15 9.22
C VAL A 256 0.08 2.74 8.21
N LEU A 257 0.34 2.52 6.94
CA LEU A 257 -0.50 2.95 5.84
C LEU A 257 -1.75 2.07 5.76
N LEU A 258 -2.92 2.72 5.73
CA LEU A 258 -4.21 2.06 5.62
C LEU A 258 -4.73 2.02 4.17
N GLY A 259 -4.55 3.10 3.41
CA GLY A 259 -5.11 3.24 2.05
C GLY A 259 -5.19 4.68 1.56
N VAL A 260 -5.99 4.90 0.52
CA VAL A 260 -6.31 6.24 -0.01
C VAL A 260 -7.53 6.79 0.73
N GLY A 261 -7.46 8.02 1.20
CA GLY A 261 -8.62 8.78 1.66
C GLY A 261 -9.47 9.25 0.48
N ALA A 262 -10.74 8.87 0.46
CA ALA A 262 -11.71 9.46 -0.44
C ALA A 262 -12.12 10.83 0.10
N SER A 263 -11.54 11.90 -0.45
CA SER A 263 -11.99 13.25 -0.15
C SER A 263 -13.49 13.35 -0.44
N ARG A 264 -14.28 13.83 0.53
CA ARG A 264 -15.73 14.06 0.36
C ARG A 264 -16.05 15.05 -0.77
N ARG A 265 -15.05 15.82 -1.22
CA ARG A 265 -15.15 16.74 -2.37
C ARG A 265 -15.26 16.01 -3.71
N ARG A 266 -14.84 14.74 -3.78
CA ARG A 266 -15.11 13.87 -4.94
C ARG A 266 -16.36 13.04 -4.64
N PRO A 267 -17.46 13.22 -5.38
CA PRO A 267 -18.61 12.34 -5.27
C PRO A 267 -18.14 10.90 -5.49
N GLN A 268 -18.26 10.05 -4.46
CA GLN A 268 -18.09 8.62 -4.70
C GLN A 268 -19.23 8.17 -5.61
N PRO A 269 -18.97 7.36 -6.66
CA PRO A 269 -20.03 6.77 -7.46
C PRO A 269 -20.98 6.04 -6.52
N ARG A 270 -22.23 6.52 -6.44
CA ARG A 270 -23.31 5.85 -5.73
C ARG A 270 -23.61 4.57 -6.53
N SER A 271 -23.54 3.44 -5.84
CA SER A 271 -23.80 2.08 -6.33
C SER A 271 -22.93 1.56 -7.48
N ASP A 272 -21.69 1.16 -7.16
CA ASP A 272 -21.06 0.09 -7.94
C ASP A 272 -21.51 -1.26 -7.34
N PRO A 273 -22.34 -2.07 -8.03
CA PRO A 273 -22.83 -3.35 -7.51
C PRO A 273 -21.72 -4.40 -7.34
N HIS A 274 -20.53 -4.11 -7.87
CA HIS A 274 -19.34 -4.94 -7.77
C HIS A 274 -18.41 -4.48 -6.66
N ARG A 275 -18.83 -3.56 -5.79
CA ARG A 275 -17.97 -3.01 -4.74
C ARG A 275 -18.09 -3.79 -3.44
N LEU A 276 -16.95 -4.22 -2.90
CA LEU A 276 -16.85 -4.70 -1.53
C LEU A 276 -16.75 -3.50 -0.59
N GLU A 277 -17.67 -3.44 0.36
CA GLU A 277 -17.76 -2.40 1.38
C GLU A 277 -17.51 -3.01 2.76
N LEU A 278 -16.72 -2.33 3.57
CA LEU A 278 -16.37 -2.73 4.92
C LEU A 278 -16.77 -1.62 5.89
N ARG A 279 -17.34 -2.02 7.02
CA ARG A 279 -17.67 -1.14 8.13
C ARG A 279 -17.18 -1.75 9.42
N THR A 280 -16.48 -0.96 10.20
CA THR A 280 -16.04 -1.33 11.56
C THR A 280 -16.88 -0.59 12.58
N ASP A 281 -17.42 -1.32 13.55
CA ASP A 281 -18.31 -0.80 14.58
C ASP A 281 -18.04 -1.53 15.90
N ARG A 282 -17.57 -0.80 16.92
CA ARG A 282 -17.27 -1.26 18.28
C ARG A 282 -16.44 -2.54 18.30
N GLY A 283 -15.32 -2.53 17.57
CA GLY A 283 -14.41 -3.68 17.49
C GLY A 283 -14.94 -4.86 16.66
N ARG A 284 -16.02 -4.68 15.88
CA ARG A 284 -16.55 -5.69 14.96
C ARG A 284 -16.44 -5.23 13.52
N LEU A 285 -16.04 -6.13 12.63
CA LEU A 285 -16.04 -5.92 11.19
C LEU A 285 -17.33 -6.47 10.57
N ARG A 286 -17.95 -5.68 9.71
CA ARG A 286 -19.00 -6.09 8.78
C ARG A 286 -18.51 -5.90 7.35
N ALA A 287 -18.83 -6.85 6.48
CA ALA A 287 -18.60 -6.75 5.05
C ALA A 287 -19.93 -6.80 4.31
N CYS A 288 -20.06 -6.00 3.25
CA CYS A 288 -21.28 -5.89 2.45
C CYS A 288 -20.92 -5.84 0.96
N VAL A 289 -21.80 -6.43 0.16
CA VAL A 289 -21.78 -6.31 -1.29
C VAL A 289 -23.21 -5.91 -1.68
N PRO A 290 -23.41 -4.78 -2.39
CA PRO A 290 -24.75 -4.31 -2.72
C PRO A 290 -25.63 -5.39 -3.35
N GLY A 291 -26.82 -5.61 -2.78
CA GLY A 291 -27.78 -6.61 -3.27
C GLY A 291 -27.42 -8.07 -2.98
N ARG A 292 -26.43 -8.36 -2.12
CA ARG A 292 -26.00 -9.74 -1.82
C ARG A 292 -25.85 -10.00 -0.32
N ALA A 293 -26.22 -11.21 0.10
CA ALA A 293 -26.04 -11.66 1.47
C ALA A 293 -24.58 -12.05 1.72
N VAL A 294 -24.02 -11.53 2.82
CA VAL A 294 -22.67 -11.80 3.32
C VAL A 294 -22.78 -12.11 4.83
N PRO A 295 -21.91 -12.93 5.44
CA PRO A 295 -21.97 -13.26 6.87
C PRO A 295 -22.05 -12.04 7.81
N ALA A 296 -22.68 -12.23 8.98
CA ALA A 296 -23.29 -11.14 9.76
C ALA A 296 -22.35 -10.18 10.52
N SER A 297 -21.14 -10.56 10.90
CA SER A 297 -20.03 -9.71 11.39
C SER A 297 -19.01 -10.58 12.15
N ALA A 298 -17.76 -10.12 12.26
CA ALA A 298 -16.69 -10.80 13.00
C ALA A 298 -16.10 -9.86 14.04
N SER A 299 -15.64 -10.41 15.16
CA SER A 299 -14.82 -9.65 16.12
C SER A 299 -13.45 -9.35 15.50
N LEU A 300 -12.96 -8.12 15.60
CA LEU A 300 -11.59 -7.77 15.18
C LEU A 300 -10.52 -8.46 16.03
N LEU A 301 -10.88 -8.95 17.22
CA LEU A 301 -10.01 -9.75 18.08
C LEU A 301 -9.87 -11.20 17.61
N GLU A 302 -10.65 -11.62 16.61
CA GLU A 302 -10.66 -12.98 16.07
C GLU A 302 -10.21 -12.97 14.59
N PRO A 303 -8.89 -12.94 14.30
CA PRO A 303 -8.37 -12.77 12.94
C PRO A 303 -8.90 -13.81 11.95
N ARG A 304 -9.10 -15.06 12.40
CA ARG A 304 -9.64 -16.14 11.56
C ARG A 304 -11.09 -15.90 11.16
N GLU A 305 -11.88 -15.24 12.01
CA GLU A 305 -13.27 -14.89 11.67
C GLU A 305 -13.30 -13.74 10.67
N VAL A 306 -12.47 -12.72 10.91
CA VAL A 306 -12.30 -11.57 10.01
C VAL A 306 -11.90 -12.06 8.60
N ASP A 307 -10.90 -12.93 8.51
CA ASP A 307 -10.43 -13.48 7.25
C ASP A 307 -11.53 -14.29 6.54
N ARG A 308 -12.31 -15.08 7.28
CA ARG A 308 -13.47 -15.82 6.73
C ARG A 308 -14.54 -14.89 6.15
N ILE A 309 -14.87 -13.80 6.85
CA ILE A 309 -15.87 -12.85 6.37
C ILE A 309 -15.42 -12.14 5.10
N ILE A 310 -14.16 -11.70 5.05
CA ILE A 310 -13.62 -11.04 3.87
C ILE A 310 -13.59 -12.02 2.69
N ALA A 311 -13.13 -13.25 2.89
CA ALA A 311 -13.14 -14.28 1.85
C ALA A 311 -14.55 -14.58 1.33
N ALA A 312 -15.54 -14.69 2.23
CA ALA A 312 -16.93 -14.89 1.84
C ALA A 312 -17.50 -13.70 1.06
N ALA A 313 -17.17 -12.46 1.46
CA ALA A 313 -17.62 -11.25 0.77
C ALA A 313 -17.01 -11.14 -0.63
N ILE A 314 -15.72 -11.48 -0.78
CA ILE A 314 -15.04 -11.54 -2.09
C ILE A 314 -15.70 -12.60 -2.98
N ALA A 315 -15.95 -13.80 -2.46
CA ALA A 315 -16.63 -14.86 -3.20
C ALA A 315 -18.06 -14.46 -3.62
N ALA A 316 -18.75 -13.69 -2.78
CA ALA A 316 -20.07 -13.15 -3.08
C ALA A 316 -20.03 -12.02 -4.10
N CYS A 317 -18.88 -11.51 -4.54
CA CYS A 317 -18.75 -10.31 -5.37
C CYS A 317 -18.20 -10.57 -6.80
N PRO A 318 -18.65 -11.52 -7.66
CA PRO A 318 -18.07 -11.64 -9.01
C PRO A 318 -18.81 -10.79 -10.08
N PRO A 319 -18.07 -10.08 -10.97
CA PRO A 319 -16.67 -9.65 -10.79
C PRO A 319 -16.57 -8.63 -9.64
N CYS A 320 -15.50 -8.64 -8.85
CA CYS A 320 -15.37 -7.68 -7.75
C CYS A 320 -14.49 -6.53 -8.19
N ALA A 321 -14.93 -5.31 -7.86
CA ALA A 321 -14.11 -4.12 -7.99
C ALA A 321 -12.80 -4.33 -7.23
N ARG A 322 -11.72 -3.85 -7.82
CA ARG A 322 -10.38 -3.99 -7.24
C ARG A 322 -10.25 -3.20 -5.94
N ASN A 323 -11.01 -2.11 -5.84
CA ASN A 323 -10.99 -1.19 -4.71
C ASN A 323 -12.02 -1.65 -3.68
N VAL A 324 -11.54 -1.98 -2.50
CA VAL A 324 -12.38 -2.20 -1.32
C VAL A 324 -12.60 -0.86 -0.63
N VAL A 325 -13.85 -0.55 -0.28
CA VAL A 325 -14.19 0.68 0.46
C VAL A 325 -14.31 0.37 1.94
N VAL A 326 -13.59 1.12 2.77
CA VAL A 326 -13.73 1.12 4.22
C VAL A 326 -14.47 2.40 4.60
N GLY A 327 -15.72 2.26 5.02
CA GLY A 327 -16.54 3.38 5.43
C GLY A 327 -16.13 3.95 6.76
N THR A 328 -16.39 5.24 6.93
CA THR A 328 -16.02 6.03 8.09
C THR A 328 -17.21 6.35 9.00
N THR A 329 -18.40 5.82 8.69
CA THR A 329 -19.63 6.06 9.46
C THR A 329 -19.79 5.23 10.73
N GLY A 330 -18.98 4.18 10.91
CA GLY A 330 -19.02 3.35 12.10
C GLY A 330 -18.56 4.04 13.39
N ASP A 331 -18.66 3.33 14.50
CA ASP A 331 -18.11 3.70 15.81
C ASP A 331 -16.81 2.93 16.03
N PHE A 332 -15.69 3.49 15.59
CA PHE A 332 -14.37 2.86 15.68
C PHE A 332 -13.30 3.86 16.11
N VAL A 333 -12.18 3.32 16.59
CA VAL A 333 -10.92 4.06 16.74
C VAL A 333 -9.91 3.65 15.67
N ALA A 334 -8.97 4.52 15.34
CA ALA A 334 -8.07 4.34 14.20
C ALA A 334 -7.30 3.01 14.19
N LYS A 335 -6.89 2.49 15.36
CA LYS A 335 -6.24 1.17 15.45
C LYS A 335 -7.11 0.02 14.96
N ASP A 336 -8.43 0.12 15.07
CA ASP A 336 -9.35 -0.89 14.56
C ASP A 336 -9.26 -0.99 13.03
N LEU A 337 -9.04 0.14 12.35
CA LEU A 337 -8.85 0.17 10.90
C LEU A 337 -7.58 -0.58 10.48
N VAL A 338 -6.53 -0.61 11.30
CA VAL A 338 -5.31 -1.39 10.99
C VAL A 338 -5.65 -2.87 10.87
N ALA A 339 -6.47 -3.41 11.78
CA ALA A 339 -6.90 -4.80 11.72
C ALA A 339 -7.77 -5.07 10.49
N THR A 340 -8.71 -4.16 10.20
CA THR A 340 -9.58 -4.23 9.01
C THR A 340 -8.77 -4.24 7.71
N THR A 341 -7.90 -3.25 7.50
CA THR A 341 -7.14 -3.12 6.24
C THR A 341 -6.10 -4.22 6.09
N SER A 342 -5.45 -4.63 7.17
CA SER A 342 -4.49 -5.75 7.14
C SER A 342 -5.15 -7.05 6.66
N ALA A 343 -6.40 -7.30 7.06
CA ALA A 343 -7.12 -8.48 6.62
C ALA A 343 -7.49 -8.42 5.12
N VAL A 344 -7.82 -7.24 4.60
CA VAL A 344 -8.03 -7.02 3.17
C VAL A 344 -6.75 -7.26 2.36
N TYR A 345 -5.61 -6.76 2.86
CA TYR A 345 -4.31 -7.02 2.23
C TYR A 345 -3.95 -8.50 2.24
N ARG A 346 -4.19 -9.23 3.33
CA ARG A 346 -4.00 -10.69 3.39
C ARG A 346 -4.88 -11.44 2.39
N ALA A 347 -6.08 -10.92 2.11
CA ALA A 347 -6.97 -11.46 1.09
C ALA A 347 -6.54 -11.11 -0.36
N GLY A 348 -5.41 -10.43 -0.55
CA GLY A 348 -4.84 -10.13 -1.87
C GLY A 348 -5.36 -8.84 -2.51
N HIS A 349 -6.12 -8.02 -1.79
CA HIS A 349 -6.60 -6.74 -2.30
C HIS A 349 -5.61 -5.62 -1.97
N ALA A 350 -4.99 -5.08 -3.01
CA ALA A 350 -3.93 -4.06 -2.90
C ALA A 350 -4.46 -2.61 -2.81
N ALA A 351 -5.73 -2.39 -3.13
CA ALA A 351 -6.33 -1.06 -3.23
C ALA A 351 -7.49 -0.89 -2.25
N LEU A 352 -7.30 0.07 -1.33
CA LEU A 352 -8.25 0.41 -0.27
C LEU A 352 -8.58 1.91 -0.37
N SER A 353 -9.86 2.20 -0.40
CA SER A 353 -10.41 3.55 -0.31
C SER A 353 -11.06 3.71 1.06
N ILE A 354 -10.74 4.79 1.77
CA ILE A 354 -11.19 5.07 3.13
C ILE A 354 -12.01 6.35 3.10
N GLY A 355 -13.27 6.26 3.51
CA GLY A 355 -14.15 7.43 3.57
C GLY A 355 -15.56 7.12 3.08
N GLY A 356 -16.49 7.98 3.48
CA GLY A 356 -17.88 7.92 3.08
C GLY A 356 -18.67 6.86 3.86
N THR A 357 -19.91 6.64 3.40
CA THR A 357 -20.80 5.63 3.95
C THR A 357 -20.43 4.26 3.37
N ALA A 358 -20.52 3.21 4.18
CA ALA A 358 -20.34 1.83 3.75
C ALA A 358 -21.29 0.94 4.55
N CYS A 359 -21.79 -0.13 3.92
CA CYS A 359 -22.69 -1.07 4.58
C CYS A 359 -23.94 -0.39 5.17
N GLU A 360 -24.49 0.62 4.50
CA GLU A 360 -25.80 1.17 4.87
C GLU A 360 -26.90 0.12 4.61
N PRO A 361 -27.86 -0.04 5.52
CA PRO A 361 -28.93 -1.02 5.42
C PRO A 361 -29.87 -0.78 4.24
#